data_AF-A0A511KHB2-F1
#
_entry.id   AF-A0A511KHB2-F1
#
_cell.length_a   1.000
_cell.length_b   1.000
_cell.length_c   1.000
_cell.angle_alpha   90.00
_cell.angle_beta   90.00
_cell.angle_gamma   90.00
#
_symmetry.space_group_name_H-M   'P 1'
#
loop_
_entity.id
_entity.type
_entity.pdbx_description
1 polymer ?
#
loop_
_entity_poly.entity_id
_entity_poly.type
_entity_poly.pdbx_seq_one_letter_code
_entity_poly.pdbx_strand_id
1 'polypeptide(L)'
;MSSNWALVHTLLVAVATVTSILTFALAIAYTAKLQSHFEWYDPAAAELIAASFILLLSLPVLHFLFHLRKSTHVIASVLVELVLVFVLWCLFLGGAAALSSGGWGWGWWRWTSTISGTGKATQAFAWLTWVDLTFLLAFLITFAIFGHRNNGSQTWTQPVAYDTTTTGTRREAMTTEAKNAPVGGNMGTAAATTAPMTV
;
A
#
# COMPACT_ATOMS: atom_id res chain seq x y z
N MET A 1 -2.44 0.43 17.58
CA MET A 1 -1.58 1.38 16.83
C MET A 1 -1.66 2.71 17.54
N SER A 2 -0.54 3.37 17.84
CA SER A 2 -0.56 4.67 18.53
C SER A 2 -1.23 5.72 17.65
N SER A 3 -2.16 6.48 18.20
CA SER A 3 -2.98 7.51 17.51
C SER A 3 -2.15 8.42 16.59
N ASN A 4 -0.93 8.74 17.02
CA ASN A 4 -0.01 9.64 16.31
C ASN A 4 0.44 9.10 14.94
N TRP A 5 0.54 7.79 14.76
CA TRP A 5 1.02 7.21 13.50
C TRP A 5 0.01 7.38 12.37
N ALA A 6 -1.26 7.10 12.64
CA ALA A 6 -2.32 7.25 11.66
C ALA A 6 -2.47 8.72 11.26
N LEU A 7 -2.32 9.65 12.21
CA LEU A 7 -2.35 11.09 11.93
C LEU A 7 -1.24 11.52 10.97
N VAL A 8 0.01 11.08 11.21
CA VAL A 8 1.14 11.41 10.33
C VAL A 8 0.95 10.82 8.93
N HIS A 9 0.48 9.57 8.83
CA HIS A 9 0.19 8.94 7.53
C HIS A 9 -0.89 9.70 6.76
N THR A 10 -2.03 10.00 7.39
CA THR A 10 -3.12 10.78 6.77
C THR A 10 -2.63 12.15 6.32
N LEU A 11 -1.78 12.82 7.12
CA LEU A 11 -1.21 14.11 6.75
C LEU A 11 -0.34 14.00 5.50
N LEU A 12 0.57 13.02 5.45
CA LEU A 12 1.45 12.81 4.29
C LEU A 12 0.66 12.47 3.02
N VAL A 13 -0.36 11.61 3.13
CA VAL A 13 -1.25 11.27 2.02
C VAL A 13 -2.02 12.50 1.54
N ALA A 14 -2.55 13.31 2.47
CA ALA A 14 -3.28 14.53 2.13
C ALA A 14 -2.39 15.55 1.41
N VAL A 15 -1.17 15.78 1.91
CA VAL A 15 -0.19 16.68 1.29
C VAL A 15 0.16 16.19 -0.11
N ALA A 16 0.53 14.91 -0.27
CA ALA A 16 0.86 14.32 -1.57
C ALA A 16 -0.31 14.37 -2.56
N THR A 17 -1.56 14.23 -2.07
CA THR A 17 -2.76 14.35 -2.90
C THR A 17 -2.93 15.79 -3.39
N VAL A 18 -2.82 16.78 -2.50
CA VAL A 18 -2.95 18.20 -2.86
C VAL A 18 -1.86 18.62 -3.85
N THR A 19 -0.60 18.26 -3.60
CA THR A 19 0.51 18.59 -4.52
C THR A 19 0.38 17.88 -5.86
N SER A 20 -0.16 16.65 -5.88
CA SER A 20 -0.50 15.96 -7.13
C SER A 20 -1.64 16.62 -7.91
N ILE A 21 -2.70 17.13 -7.25
CA ILE A 21 -3.78 17.89 -7.91
C ILE A 21 -3.20 19.12 -8.61
N LEU A 22 -2.31 19.85 -7.93
CA LEU A 22 -1.66 21.03 -8.49
C LEU A 22 -0.78 20.66 -9.68
N THR A 23 0.01 19.59 -9.56
CA THR A 23 0.85 19.09 -10.66
C THR A 23 0.02 18.67 -11.86
N PHE A 24 -1.11 17.98 -11.65
CA PHE A 24 -2.04 17.58 -12.70
C PHE A 24 -2.61 18.79 -13.46
N ALA A 25 -3.15 19.76 -12.73
CA ALA A 25 -3.75 20.96 -13.32
C ALA A 25 -2.71 21.78 -14.11
N LEU A 26 -1.50 21.92 -13.57
CA LEU A 26 -0.41 22.66 -14.22
C LEU A 26 0.10 21.92 -15.47
N ALA A 27 0.27 20.59 -15.41
CA ALA A 27 0.73 19.80 -16.54
C ALA A 27 -0.29 19.80 -17.69
N ILE A 28 -1.59 19.74 -17.40
CA ILE A 28 -2.64 19.91 -18.41
C ILE A 28 -2.59 21.31 -19.02
N ALA A 29 -2.52 22.36 -18.19
CA ALA A 29 -2.46 23.74 -18.67
C ALA A 29 -1.22 24.01 -19.53
N TYR A 30 -0.08 23.42 -19.17
CA TYR A 30 1.15 23.48 -19.95
C TYR A 30 1.00 22.78 -21.31
N THR A 31 0.47 21.56 -21.31
CA THR A 31 0.24 20.76 -22.54
C THR A 31 -0.76 21.44 -23.47
N ALA A 32 -1.85 22.00 -22.94
CA ALA A 32 -2.84 22.73 -23.72
C ALA A 32 -2.24 23.96 -24.41
N LYS A 33 -1.37 24.71 -23.71
CA LYS A 33 -0.67 25.88 -24.28
C LYS A 33 0.36 25.47 -25.34
N LEU A 34 1.06 24.36 -25.13
CA LEU A 34 1.99 23.82 -26.12
C LEU A 34 1.25 23.47 -27.41
N GLN A 35 0.14 22.73 -27.29
CA GLN A 35 -0.67 22.33 -28.43
C GLN A 35 -1.23 23.53 -29.18
N SER A 36 -1.72 24.57 -28.48
CA SER A 36 -2.33 25.73 -29.12
C SER A 36 -1.33 26.62 -29.87
N HIS A 37 -0.06 26.61 -29.49
CA HIS A 37 0.96 27.49 -30.07
C HIS A 37 1.90 26.78 -31.05
N PHE A 38 2.13 25.47 -30.88
CA PHE A 38 3.16 24.73 -31.62
C PHE A 38 2.66 23.40 -32.19
N GLU A 39 1.38 23.03 -31.97
CA GLU A 39 0.77 21.76 -32.38
C GLU A 39 1.50 20.49 -31.88
N TRP A 40 2.43 20.64 -30.95
CA TRP A 40 3.24 19.58 -30.36
C TRP A 40 2.97 19.48 -28.86
N TYR A 41 3.23 18.30 -28.29
CA TYR A 41 3.14 18.06 -26.85
C TYR A 41 4.50 17.63 -26.28
N ASP A 42 4.72 17.92 -25.00
CA ASP A 42 5.91 17.49 -24.28
C ASP A 42 5.65 16.11 -23.64
N PRO A 43 6.40 15.06 -24.00
CA PRO A 43 6.19 13.73 -23.44
C PRO A 43 6.37 13.69 -21.92
N ALA A 44 7.23 14.55 -21.34
CA ALA A 44 7.42 14.62 -19.90
C ALA A 44 6.18 15.15 -19.18
N ALA A 45 5.48 16.11 -19.79
CA ALA A 45 4.23 16.61 -19.24
C ALA A 45 3.12 15.55 -19.31
N ALA A 46 3.06 14.76 -20.39
CA ALA A 46 2.12 13.66 -20.51
C ALA A 46 2.34 12.56 -19.45
N GLU A 47 3.61 12.24 -19.16
CA GLU A 47 3.97 11.33 -18.07
C GLU A 47 3.49 11.85 -16.72
N LEU A 48 3.71 13.13 -16.41
CA LEU A 48 3.25 13.73 -15.15
C LEU A 48 1.72 13.76 -15.04
N ILE A 49 1.00 13.98 -16.13
CA ILE A 49 -0.47 13.88 -16.14
C ILE A 49 -0.91 12.47 -15.76
N ALA A 50 -0.31 11.44 -16.37
CA ALA A 50 -0.63 10.05 -16.07
C ALA A 50 -0.25 9.68 -14.63
N ALA A 51 0.94 10.06 -14.17
CA ALA A 51 1.42 9.79 -12.82
C ALA A 51 0.54 10.46 -11.76
N SER A 52 0.19 11.74 -11.96
CA SER A 52 -0.73 12.44 -11.07
C SER A 52 -2.12 11.79 -11.06
N PHE A 53 -2.66 11.40 -12.21
CA PHE A 53 -3.94 10.73 -12.28
C PHE A 53 -3.95 9.41 -11.50
N ILE A 54 -2.92 8.58 -11.68
CA ILE A 54 -2.78 7.33 -10.93
C ILE A 54 -2.71 7.62 -9.44
N LEU A 55 -1.87 8.58 -9.01
CA LEU A 55 -1.73 8.96 -7.60
C LEU A 55 -3.07 9.39 -6.98
N LEU A 56 -3.80 10.28 -7.66
CA LEU A 56 -5.10 10.79 -7.19
C LEU A 56 -6.16 9.71 -7.08
N LEU A 57 -6.11 8.70 -7.94
CA LEU A 57 -7.03 7.58 -7.88
C LEU A 57 -6.60 6.58 -6.79
N SER A 58 -5.32 6.23 -6.72
CA SER A 58 -4.87 5.11 -5.91
C SER A 58 -4.68 5.46 -4.44
N LEU A 59 -4.03 6.59 -4.11
CA LEU A 59 -3.68 6.90 -2.72
C LEU A 59 -4.91 7.14 -1.82
N PRO A 60 -5.89 7.96 -2.23
CA PRO A 60 -7.10 8.17 -1.42
C PRO A 60 -7.94 6.90 -1.28
N VAL A 61 -8.03 6.09 -2.35
CA VAL A 61 -8.78 4.83 -2.34
C VAL A 61 -8.12 3.82 -1.39
N LEU A 62 -6.79 3.64 -1.46
CA LEU A 62 -6.05 2.78 -0.54
C LEU A 62 -6.17 3.26 0.91
N HIS A 63 -6.05 4.57 1.14
CA HIS A 63 -6.21 5.15 2.47
C HIS A 63 -7.62 4.95 3.03
N PHE A 64 -8.66 5.10 2.21
CA PHE A 64 -10.04 4.86 2.63
C PHE A 64 -10.29 3.37 2.94
N LEU A 65 -9.78 2.47 2.11
CA LEU A 65 -9.85 1.03 2.36
C LEU A 65 -9.13 0.63 3.65
N PHE A 66 -8.07 1.34 4.01
CA PHE A 66 -7.36 1.13 5.27
C PHE A 66 -8.26 1.40 6.49
N HIS A 67 -9.04 2.49 6.47
CA HIS A 67 -9.97 2.83 7.55
C HIS A 67 -11.18 1.89 7.64
N LEU A 68 -11.61 1.32 6.51
CA LEU A 68 -12.72 0.38 6.48
C LEU A 68 -12.36 -1.01 7.02
N ARG A 69 -11.08 -1.39 7.03
CA ARG A 69 -10.67 -2.77 7.33
C ARG A 69 -10.43 -2.99 8.82
N LYS A 70 -11.25 -3.86 9.44
CA LYS A 70 -11.04 -4.34 10.81
C LYS A 70 -9.89 -5.38 10.85
N SER A 71 -8.67 -4.90 11.07
CA SER A 71 -7.57 -5.57 11.79
C SER A 71 -6.74 -6.70 11.15
N THR A 72 -7.23 -7.65 10.35
CA THR A 72 -6.44 -8.89 10.14
C THR A 72 -5.32 -8.80 9.08
N HIS A 73 -5.36 -7.84 8.15
CA HIS A 73 -4.43 -7.80 6.99
C HIS A 73 -3.77 -6.44 6.73
N VAL A 74 -3.47 -5.69 7.79
CA VAL A 74 -2.85 -4.35 7.72
C VAL A 74 -1.52 -4.38 6.97
N ILE A 75 -0.71 -5.42 7.18
CA ILE A 75 0.63 -5.56 6.61
C ILE A 75 0.60 -5.75 5.08
N ALA A 76 -0.31 -6.56 4.57
CA ALA A 76 -0.48 -6.76 3.13
C ALA A 76 -0.92 -5.47 2.42
N SER A 77 -1.78 -4.67 3.06
CA SER A 77 -2.20 -3.36 2.55
C SER A 77 -1.01 -2.39 2.45
N VAL A 78 -0.15 -2.38 3.46
CA VAL A 78 1.05 -1.52 3.49
C VAL A 78 2.06 -1.90 2.42
N LEU A 79 2.25 -3.20 2.11
CA LEU A 79 3.12 -3.60 1.00
C LEU A 79 2.58 -3.12 -0.35
N VAL A 80 1.27 -3.25 -0.58
CA VAL A 80 0.65 -2.77 -1.81
C VAL A 80 0.82 -1.26 -1.94
N GLU A 81 0.61 -0.52 -0.84
CA GLU A 81 0.82 0.91 -0.79
C GLU A 81 2.29 1.29 -1.04
N LEU A 82 3.25 0.58 -0.43
CA LEU A 82 4.69 0.77 -0.63
C LEU A 82 5.09 0.60 -2.09
N VAL A 83 4.68 -0.50 -2.73
CA VAL A 83 4.99 -0.78 -4.14
C VAL A 83 4.39 0.29 -5.04
N LEU A 84 3.13 0.67 -4.79
CA LEU A 84 2.46 1.72 -5.54
C LEU A 84 3.17 3.07 -5.41
N VAL A 85 3.50 3.48 -4.18
CA VAL A 85 4.22 4.73 -3.90
C VAL A 85 5.61 4.71 -4.54
N PHE A 86 6.30 3.56 -4.54
CA PHE A 86 7.58 3.41 -5.21
C PHE A 86 7.49 3.58 -6.73
N VAL A 87 6.47 2.99 -7.37
CA VAL A 87 6.23 3.18 -8.82
C VAL A 87 5.92 4.65 -9.12
N LEU A 88 5.05 5.28 -8.34
CA LEU A 88 4.75 6.71 -8.47
C LEU A 88 5.98 7.58 -8.26
N TRP A 89 6.84 7.24 -7.29
CA TRP A 89 8.08 7.93 -7.03
C TRP A 89 9.01 7.92 -8.26
N CYS A 90 9.13 6.77 -8.94
CA CYS A 90 9.90 6.66 -10.19
C CYS A 90 9.30 7.50 -11.32
N LEU A 91 7.98 7.47 -11.50
CA LEU A 91 7.29 8.26 -12.54
C LEU A 91 7.45 9.77 -12.32
N PHE A 92 7.29 10.24 -11.08
CA PHE A 92 7.50 11.65 -10.76
C PHE A 92 8.97 12.07 -10.91
N LEU A 93 9.92 11.20 -10.57
CA LEU A 93 11.34 11.45 -10.80
C LEU A 93 11.64 11.55 -12.31
N GLY A 94 11.12 10.61 -13.11
CA GLY A 94 11.26 10.59 -14.57
C GLY A 94 10.72 11.86 -15.21
N GLY A 95 9.46 12.20 -14.94
CA GLY A 95 8.82 13.41 -15.47
C GLY A 95 9.49 14.71 -15.02
N ALA A 96 9.87 14.82 -13.75
CA ALA A 96 10.54 16.01 -13.21
C ALA A 96 11.97 16.17 -13.77
N ALA A 97 12.72 15.08 -13.90
CA ALA A 97 14.05 15.07 -14.49
C ALA A 97 13.99 15.39 -16.00
N ALA A 98 13.04 14.80 -16.73
CA ALA A 98 12.84 15.06 -18.14
C ALA A 98 12.53 16.54 -18.41
N LEU A 99 11.59 17.15 -17.66
CA LEU A 99 11.31 18.59 -17.73
C LEU A 99 12.53 19.45 -17.39
N SER A 100 13.33 19.03 -16.40
CA SER A 100 14.56 19.73 -16.02
C SER A 100 15.66 19.63 -17.07
N SER A 101 15.72 18.50 -17.77
CA SER A 101 16.73 18.20 -18.79
C SER A 101 16.46 18.84 -20.15
N GLY A 102 15.27 19.44 -20.33
CA GLY A 102 14.81 20.14 -21.55
C GLY A 102 15.60 21.39 -21.95
N GLY A 103 16.90 21.45 -21.63
CA GLY A 103 17.87 22.49 -21.99
C GLY A 103 18.09 22.70 -23.49
N TRP A 104 17.42 21.95 -24.36
CA TRP A 104 17.46 22.16 -25.82
C TRP A 104 16.37 23.11 -26.35
N GLY A 105 15.33 23.40 -25.57
CA GLY A 105 14.25 24.30 -26.00
C GLY A 105 14.38 25.73 -25.51
N TRP A 106 14.86 25.95 -24.28
CA TRP A 106 14.62 27.18 -23.53
C TRP A 106 15.24 28.45 -24.12
N GLY A 107 16.23 28.31 -25.01
CA GLY A 107 16.77 29.42 -25.80
C GLY A 107 15.76 30.02 -26.78
N TRP A 108 14.85 29.21 -27.32
CA TRP A 108 13.80 29.62 -28.26
C TRP A 108 12.51 30.08 -27.57
N TRP A 109 12.16 29.50 -26.41
CA TRP A 109 10.95 29.83 -25.62
C TRP A 109 11.04 31.12 -24.80
N ARG A 110 12.16 31.85 -24.90
CA ARG A 110 12.38 33.13 -24.19
C ARG A 110 11.41 34.24 -24.59
N TRP A 111 10.65 34.04 -25.67
CA TRP A 111 9.77 35.03 -26.28
C TRP A 111 8.31 34.97 -25.81
N THR A 112 7.87 33.89 -25.13
CA THR A 112 6.53 33.77 -24.55
C THR A 112 6.60 33.57 -23.02
N SER A 113 6.58 34.69 -22.30
CA SER A 113 6.65 34.74 -20.82
C SER A 113 5.59 33.86 -20.15
N THR A 114 4.43 33.68 -20.78
CA THR A 114 3.29 32.92 -20.22
C THR A 114 3.44 31.39 -20.33
N ILE A 115 4.11 30.87 -21.38
CA ILE A 115 4.28 29.41 -21.57
C ILE A 115 5.44 28.92 -20.71
N SER A 116 6.55 29.66 -20.73
CA SER A 116 7.72 29.38 -19.88
C SER A 116 7.39 29.44 -18.39
N GLY A 117 6.48 30.34 -17.98
CA GLY A 117 5.99 30.41 -16.60
C GLY A 117 5.22 29.15 -16.16
N THR A 118 4.32 28.64 -17.01
CA THR A 118 3.54 27.42 -16.68
C THR A 118 4.42 26.16 -16.71
N GLY A 119 5.38 26.07 -17.63
CA GLY A 119 6.35 24.96 -17.65
C GLY A 119 7.23 24.94 -16.39
N LYS A 120 7.76 26.10 -15.98
CA LYS A 120 8.52 26.25 -14.72
C LYS A 120 7.71 25.88 -13.48
N ALA A 121 6.46 26.33 -13.42
CA ALA A 121 5.57 25.97 -12.32
C ALA A 121 5.32 24.45 -12.29
N THR A 122 5.02 23.84 -13.44
CA THR A 122 4.82 22.38 -13.56
C THR A 122 6.05 21.62 -13.08
N GLN A 123 7.25 22.04 -13.50
CA GLN A 123 8.52 21.45 -13.07
C GLN A 123 8.71 21.57 -11.55
N ALA A 124 8.46 22.74 -10.96
CA ALA A 124 8.61 22.95 -9.52
C ALA A 124 7.64 22.07 -8.70
N PHE A 125 6.37 21.98 -9.12
CA PHE A 125 5.38 21.14 -8.45
C PHE A 125 5.62 19.63 -8.65
N ALA A 126 6.19 19.22 -9.79
CA ALA A 126 6.62 17.84 -10.00
C ALA A 126 7.74 17.45 -9.01
N TRP A 127 8.74 18.32 -8.81
CA TRP A 127 9.78 18.12 -7.80
C TRP A 127 9.24 18.12 -6.37
N LEU A 128 8.30 19.02 -6.04
CA LEU A 128 7.67 19.03 -4.72
C LEU A 128 6.91 17.72 -4.45
N THR A 129 6.12 17.25 -5.43
CA THR A 129 5.38 15.99 -5.29
C THR A 129 6.34 14.80 -5.16
N TRP A 130 7.46 14.79 -5.88
CA TRP A 130 8.50 13.78 -5.71
C TRP A 130 9.12 13.78 -4.30
N VAL A 131 9.37 14.96 -3.73
CA VAL A 131 9.86 15.10 -2.34
C VAL A 131 8.81 14.56 -1.35
N ASP A 132 7.54 14.91 -1.53
CA ASP A 132 6.44 14.40 -0.69
C ASP A 132 6.36 12.86 -0.74
N LEU A 133 6.46 12.28 -1.94
CA LEU A 133 6.49 10.84 -2.13
C LEU A 133 7.72 10.20 -1.49
N THR A 134 8.86 10.89 -1.45
CA THR A 134 10.07 10.41 -0.77
C THR A 134 9.85 10.31 0.74
N PHE A 135 9.23 11.32 1.34
CA PHE A 135 8.86 11.27 2.77
C PHE A 135 7.86 10.17 3.06
N LEU A 136 6.84 10.01 2.21
CA LEU A 136 5.83 8.97 2.34
C LEU A 136 6.46 7.58 2.21
N LEU A 137 7.36 7.37 1.24
CA LEU A 137 8.10 6.12 1.04
C LEU A 137 8.98 5.80 2.25
N ALA A 138 9.76 6.77 2.75
CA ALA A 138 10.60 6.58 3.93
C ALA A 138 9.77 6.21 5.18
N PHE A 139 8.60 6.84 5.35
CA PHE A 139 7.67 6.53 6.42
C PHE A 139 7.11 5.10 6.31
N LEU A 140 6.69 4.67 5.12
CA LEU A 140 6.20 3.31 4.87
C LEU A 140 7.29 2.25 5.09
N ILE A 141 8.53 2.49 4.63
CA ILE A 141 9.67 1.58 4.85
C ILE A 141 9.93 1.44 6.35
N THR A 142 9.98 2.55 7.07
CA THR A 142 10.20 2.57 8.52
C THR A 142 9.13 1.73 9.22
N PHE A 143 7.87 1.91 8.84
CA PHE A 143 6.76 1.14 9.38
C PHE A 143 6.87 -0.36 9.04
N ALA A 144 7.22 -0.71 7.80
CA ALA A 144 7.40 -2.10 7.38
C ALA A 144 8.50 -2.79 8.20
N ILE A 145 9.62 -2.11 8.46
CA ILE A 145 10.73 -2.64 9.28
C ILE A 145 10.29 -2.85 10.73
N PHE A 146 9.66 -1.84 11.35
CA PHE A 146 9.19 -1.97 12.75
C PHE A 146 8.08 -3.04 12.89
N GLY A 147 7.17 -3.11 11.94
CA GLY A 147 6.13 -4.13 11.90
C GLY A 147 6.70 -5.55 11.78
N HIS A 148 7.71 -5.74 10.93
CA HIS A 148 8.41 -7.02 10.79
C HIS A 148 9.15 -7.41 12.09
N ARG A 149 9.85 -6.46 12.73
CA ARG A 149 10.60 -6.71 13.97
C ARG A 149 9.70 -7.09 15.15
N ASN A 150 8.50 -6.51 15.23
CA ASN A 150 7.60 -6.73 16.38
C ASN A 150 6.71 -7.98 16.25
N ASN A 151 6.38 -8.42 15.02
CA ASN A 151 5.38 -9.48 14.80
C ASN A 151 5.96 -10.83 14.30
N GLY A 152 7.27 -10.92 14.06
CA GLY A 152 7.92 -12.15 13.59
C GLY A 152 7.54 -12.55 12.15
N SER A 153 8.25 -13.53 11.58
CA SER A 153 8.16 -13.94 10.16
C SER A 153 6.82 -14.54 9.72
N GLN A 154 5.94 -14.91 10.66
CA GLN A 154 4.68 -15.62 10.36
C GLN A 154 3.55 -14.73 9.83
N THR A 155 3.69 -13.40 9.87
CA THR A 155 2.66 -12.48 9.36
C THR A 155 2.61 -12.40 7.83
N TRP A 156 3.64 -12.86 7.13
CA TRP A 156 3.77 -12.80 5.67
C TRP A 156 3.36 -14.10 4.95
N THR A 157 3.27 -15.20 5.69
CA THR A 157 2.94 -16.53 5.15
C THR A 157 1.49 -16.94 5.41
N GLN A 158 0.71 -16.14 6.13
CA GLN A 158 -0.69 -16.47 6.39
C GLN A 158 -1.51 -16.31 5.10
N PRO A 159 -2.10 -17.39 4.55
CA PRO A 159 -2.91 -17.31 3.36
C PRO A 159 -4.12 -16.37 3.59
N VAL A 160 -4.56 -15.70 2.52
CA VAL A 160 -5.73 -14.79 2.49
C VAL A 160 -7.04 -15.47 2.92
N ALA A 161 -7.03 -16.80 3.07
CA ALA A 161 -8.12 -17.56 3.65
C ALA A 161 -7.86 -17.81 5.15
N TYR A 162 -8.65 -17.16 6.01
CA TYR A 162 -9.31 -17.70 7.21
C TYR A 162 -9.80 -16.54 8.10
N ASP A 163 -10.71 -15.73 7.57
CA ASP A 163 -11.61 -14.94 8.43
C ASP A 163 -13.02 -15.03 7.84
N THR A 164 -13.49 -16.27 7.72
CA THR A 164 -14.93 -16.54 7.64
C THR A 164 -15.38 -16.81 9.06
N THR A 165 -16.03 -15.82 9.66
CA THR A 165 -16.97 -15.92 10.78
C THR A 165 -17.28 -17.36 11.19
N THR A 166 -16.81 -17.81 12.37
CA THR A 166 -17.47 -18.73 13.34
C THR A 166 -16.43 -19.41 14.25
N THR A 167 -16.07 -18.78 15.37
CA THR A 167 -15.76 -19.51 16.62
C THR A 167 -15.96 -18.61 17.84
N GLY A 168 -17.07 -17.87 17.84
CA GLY A 168 -17.70 -17.46 19.08
C GLY A 168 -18.33 -18.68 19.76
N THR A 169 -17.52 -19.57 20.34
CA THR A 169 -17.91 -20.63 21.30
C THR A 169 -16.67 -21.40 21.82
N ARG A 170 -15.62 -20.70 22.27
CA ARG A 170 -14.50 -21.35 23.00
C ARG A 170 -14.12 -20.66 24.32
N ARG A 171 -15.13 -20.16 25.02
CA ARG A 171 -15.23 -20.14 26.49
C ARG A 171 -16.56 -20.88 26.72
N GLU A 172 -16.61 -22.14 27.13
CA GLU A 172 -16.79 -22.51 28.55
C GLU A 172 -16.66 -24.02 28.85
N ALA A 173 -16.20 -24.87 27.92
CA ALA A 173 -16.19 -26.33 28.15
C ALA A 173 -14.80 -26.93 28.47
N MET A 174 -13.93 -26.19 29.16
CA MET A 174 -12.59 -26.71 29.51
C MET A 174 -12.17 -26.39 30.95
N THR A 175 -13.11 -26.47 31.89
CA THR A 175 -12.81 -26.40 33.34
C THR A 175 -13.80 -27.18 34.20
N THR A 176 -14.25 -28.40 33.84
CA THR A 176 -14.92 -29.27 34.86
C THR A 176 -15.01 -30.76 34.51
N GLU A 177 -14.00 -31.42 33.92
CA GLU A 177 -14.09 -32.89 33.77
C GLU A 177 -12.75 -33.64 33.79
N ALA A 178 -11.76 -33.12 34.50
CA ALA A 178 -10.48 -33.80 34.77
C ALA A 178 -10.30 -34.11 36.27
N LYS A 179 -11.38 -34.42 36.97
CA LYS A 179 -11.37 -34.93 38.34
C LYS A 179 -12.44 -36.01 38.46
N ASN A 180 -12.11 -37.22 37.99
CA ASN A 180 -12.63 -38.53 38.40
C ASN A 180 -12.36 -39.57 37.31
N ALA A 181 -11.11 -40.03 37.19
CA ALA A 181 -10.80 -41.29 36.52
C ALA A 181 -10.44 -42.32 37.60
N PRO A 182 -11.25 -43.37 37.81
CA PRO A 182 -10.95 -44.44 38.76
C PRO A 182 -9.91 -45.42 38.19
N VAL A 183 -9.01 -45.83 39.07
CA VAL A 183 -8.11 -46.98 38.94
C VAL A 183 -8.94 -48.27 38.93
N GLY A 184 -8.71 -49.15 37.96
CA GLY A 184 -9.30 -50.50 37.96
C GLY A 184 -9.02 -51.26 36.67
N GLY A 185 -8.19 -52.30 36.76
CA GLY A 185 -7.77 -53.12 35.62
C GLY A 185 -8.85 -54.04 35.08
N ASN A 186 -8.59 -54.61 33.90
CA ASN A 186 -9.21 -55.85 33.46
C ASN A 186 -8.23 -56.68 32.62
N MET A 187 -7.86 -57.82 33.19
CA MET A 187 -7.40 -58.99 32.47
C MET A 187 -8.53 -59.53 31.58
N GLY A 188 -8.14 -60.19 30.49
CA GLY A 188 -8.97 -61.23 29.89
C GLY A 188 -9.31 -61.01 28.44
N THR A 189 -8.47 -61.55 27.55
CA THR A 189 -8.95 -61.97 26.22
C THR A 189 -8.38 -63.36 25.97
N ALA A 190 -9.22 -64.36 26.18
CA ALA A 190 -8.95 -65.76 25.91
C ALA A 190 -9.49 -66.11 24.52
N ALA A 191 -8.69 -66.81 23.72
CA ALA A 191 -9.15 -67.60 22.58
C ALA A 191 -8.15 -68.73 22.29
N ALA A 192 -8.53 -69.98 22.58
CA ALA A 192 -8.18 -71.19 21.80
C ALA A 192 -8.83 -72.47 22.40
N THR A 193 -9.91 -72.89 21.75
CA THR A 193 -10.36 -74.24 21.35
C THR A 193 -9.70 -75.51 21.94
N THR A 194 -10.51 -76.40 22.54
CA THR A 194 -10.74 -77.81 22.12
C THR A 194 -11.83 -78.49 22.97
N ALA A 195 -12.75 -79.21 22.32
CA ALA A 195 -13.85 -79.99 22.93
C ALA A 195 -13.38 -81.37 23.43
N PRO A 196 -14.17 -82.05 24.29
CA PRO A 196 -14.61 -83.40 23.93
C PRO A 196 -16.09 -83.71 24.23
N MET A 197 -16.58 -84.72 23.53
CA MET A 197 -17.94 -85.29 23.55
C MET A 197 -18.23 -86.05 24.86
N THR A 198 -19.50 -86.02 25.27
CA THR A 198 -20.24 -87.03 26.06
C THR A 198 -20.25 -88.38 25.31
N VAL A 199 -20.18 -89.57 25.91
CA VAL A 199 -20.84 -90.17 27.09
C VAL A 199 -19.89 -91.16 27.75
#